data_AF-A0A843D2D9-F1
#
_entry.id   AF-A0A843D2D9-F1
#
_cell.length_a   1.000
_cell.length_b   1.000
_cell.length_c   1.000
_cell.angle_alpha   90.00
_cell.angle_beta   90.00
_cell.angle_gamma   90.00
#
_symmetry.space_group_name_H-M   'P 1'
#
loop_
_entity.id
_entity.type
_entity.pdbx_description
1 polymer ?
#
loop_
_entity_poly.entity_id
_entity_poly.type
_entity_poly.pdbx_seq_one_letter_code
_entity_poly.pdbx_strand_id
1 'polypeptide(L)'
;MLQAVKIKEGVYWVGAIDWNIRDYHGYTLPGTTYNAYLVLGEKVALIDGTYPGHEWQMIERIESVIPLEKIDYIVANHIEIDHSGSLPMLAKKLPNVPIYMTEVAKKGFARHYDTKDWNIHTIKNLEALELGGKTLTFLEAPFLHWPDSMFTYLGEDKVLFPNDAFGQHIAS
;
A
#
# COMPACT_ATOMS: atom_id res chain seq x y z
N MET A 1 14.42 15.58 -6.23
CA MET A 1 13.51 15.01 -5.22
C MET A 1 12.11 15.03 -5.77
N LEU A 2 11.56 13.85 -5.94
CA LEU A 2 10.17 13.63 -6.28
C LEU A 2 9.26 14.21 -5.19
N GLN A 3 8.09 14.71 -5.57
CA GLN A 3 7.11 15.29 -4.65
C GLN A 3 5.86 14.42 -4.60
N ALA A 4 5.27 14.25 -3.43
CA ALA A 4 3.98 13.62 -3.30
C ALA A 4 2.88 14.46 -3.98
N VAL A 5 1.85 13.80 -4.50
CA VAL A 5 0.68 14.49 -5.08
C VAL A 5 -0.43 14.49 -4.06
N LYS A 6 -0.86 15.69 -3.63
CA LYS A 6 -1.99 15.82 -2.70
C LYS A 6 -3.30 15.45 -3.41
N ILE A 7 -3.99 14.44 -2.88
CA ILE A 7 -5.32 14.02 -3.36
C ILE A 7 -6.39 14.77 -2.58
N LYS A 8 -6.24 14.80 -1.25
CA LYS A 8 -7.12 15.49 -0.29
C LYS A 8 -6.31 15.99 0.90
N GLU A 9 -6.95 16.72 1.80
CA GLU A 9 -6.30 17.14 3.05
C GLU A 9 -5.86 15.92 3.87
N GLY A 10 -4.55 15.82 4.11
CA GLY A 10 -3.95 14.67 4.77
C GLY A 10 -3.97 13.36 3.97
N VAL A 11 -4.19 13.38 2.65
CA VAL A 11 -4.13 12.18 1.78
C VAL A 11 -3.28 12.47 0.55
N TYR A 12 -2.22 11.69 0.39
CA TYR A 12 -1.21 11.90 -0.65
C TYR A 12 -0.97 10.62 -1.45
N TRP A 13 -0.84 10.77 -2.76
CA TRP A 13 -0.23 9.74 -3.59
C TRP A 13 1.29 9.81 -3.45
N VAL A 14 1.89 8.67 -3.12
CA VAL A 14 3.33 8.51 -2.92
C VAL A 14 3.87 7.34 -3.72
N GLY A 15 3.13 6.83 -4.71
CA GLY A 15 3.55 5.69 -5.52
C GLY A 15 4.71 5.97 -6.48
N ALA A 16 4.86 5.06 -7.44
CA ALA A 16 5.87 5.11 -8.47
C ALA A 16 5.25 5.07 -9.87
N ILE A 17 5.96 5.65 -10.84
CA ILE A 17 5.60 5.54 -12.25
C ILE A 17 6.65 4.67 -12.94
N ASP A 18 6.18 3.64 -13.64
CA ASP A 18 7.00 2.83 -14.52
C ASP A 18 6.62 3.13 -15.98
N TRP A 19 7.33 4.09 -16.55
CA TRP A 19 7.18 4.50 -17.95
C TRP A 19 7.61 3.42 -18.93
N ASN A 20 8.44 2.47 -18.50
CA ASN A 20 9.21 1.60 -19.37
C ASN A 20 8.70 0.17 -19.38
N ILE A 21 7.88 -0.25 -18.41
CA ILE A 21 7.32 -1.59 -18.41
C ILE A 21 6.50 -1.83 -19.67
N ARG A 22 6.84 -2.91 -20.36
CA ARG A 22 6.15 -3.36 -21.57
C ARG A 22 5.58 -4.75 -21.39
N ASP A 23 6.29 -5.66 -20.73
CA ASP A 23 5.78 -6.99 -20.39
C ASP A 23 5.37 -7.00 -18.92
N TYR A 24 4.08 -7.21 -18.67
CA TYR A 24 3.50 -7.23 -17.34
C TYR A 24 2.51 -8.38 -17.21
N HIS A 25 2.93 -9.46 -16.53
CA HIS A 25 2.09 -10.64 -16.29
C HIS A 25 1.45 -11.20 -17.57
N GLY A 26 2.17 -11.13 -18.71
CA GLY A 26 1.70 -11.57 -20.02
C GLY A 26 0.92 -10.52 -20.83
N TYR A 27 0.73 -9.31 -20.30
CA TYR A 27 0.17 -8.17 -21.02
C TYR A 27 1.26 -7.28 -21.61
N THR A 28 0.99 -6.73 -22.79
CA THR A 28 1.80 -5.63 -23.33
C THR A 28 1.23 -4.29 -22.89
N LEU A 29 2.00 -3.52 -22.11
CA LEU A 29 1.57 -2.23 -21.55
C LEU A 29 2.32 -1.04 -22.18
N PRO A 30 1.72 0.16 -22.24
CA PRO A 30 2.42 1.39 -22.58
C PRO A 30 3.15 2.03 -21.38
N GLY A 31 3.33 1.30 -20.29
CA GLY A 31 3.71 1.79 -18.96
C GLY A 31 2.58 1.62 -17.95
N THR A 32 2.89 1.75 -16.66
CA THR A 32 1.93 1.68 -15.57
C THR A 32 2.36 2.55 -14.38
N THR A 33 1.52 2.63 -13.36
CA THR A 33 1.85 3.17 -12.05
C THR A 33 1.68 2.10 -10.98
N TYR A 34 2.49 2.14 -9.93
CA TYR A 34 2.29 1.38 -8.71
C TYR A 34 1.88 2.36 -7.61
N ASN A 35 0.60 2.32 -7.24
CA ASN A 35 0.00 3.37 -6.43
C ASN A 35 0.04 3.02 -4.95
N ALA A 36 0.83 3.78 -4.19
CA ALA A 36 0.82 3.78 -2.73
C ALA A 36 0.31 5.12 -2.21
N TYR A 37 -0.30 5.12 -1.02
CA TYR A 37 -0.95 6.30 -0.46
C TYR A 37 -0.54 6.56 0.98
N LEU A 38 -0.32 7.82 1.33
CA LEU A 38 -0.01 8.26 2.68
C LEU A 38 -1.22 8.99 3.27
N VAL A 39 -1.70 8.53 4.42
CA VAL A 39 -2.85 9.11 5.14
C VAL A 39 -2.38 9.67 6.48
N LEU A 40 -2.58 10.97 6.68
CA LEU A 40 -2.16 11.71 7.87
C LEU A 40 -3.36 12.01 8.77
N GLY A 41 -3.44 11.33 9.92
CA GLY A 41 -4.19 11.77 11.11
C GLY A 41 -3.23 12.25 12.21
N GLU A 42 -3.62 12.08 13.47
CA GLU A 42 -2.65 12.09 14.59
C GLU A 42 -1.62 10.95 14.47
N LYS A 43 -2.02 9.87 13.79
CA LYS A 43 -1.21 8.73 13.37
C LYS A 43 -1.15 8.64 11.85
N VAL A 44 -0.05 8.11 11.34
CA VAL A 44 0.19 8.02 9.90
C VAL A 44 0.11 6.59 9.40
N ALA A 45 -0.67 6.38 8.34
CA ALA A 45 -0.76 5.11 7.64
C ALA A 45 -0.21 5.21 6.21
N LEU A 46 0.63 4.24 5.83
CA LEU A 46 1.00 3.98 4.44
C LEU A 46 0.13 2.83 3.92
N ILE A 47 -0.56 3.05 2.80
CA ILE A 47 -1.42 2.07 2.13
C ILE A 47 -0.69 1.57 0.88
N ASP A 48 -0.48 0.26 0.84
CA ASP A 48 0.22 -0.49 -0.21
C ASP A 48 1.66 -0.03 -0.45
N GLY A 49 2.28 -0.58 -1.48
CA GLY A 49 3.67 -0.38 -1.84
C GLY A 49 3.86 -0.35 -3.36
N THR A 50 5.07 -0.71 -3.81
CA THR A 50 5.42 -0.68 -5.23
C THR A 50 6.10 -1.97 -5.67
N TYR A 51 6.15 -2.18 -6.99
CA TYR A 51 6.98 -3.20 -7.62
C TYR A 51 8.46 -3.04 -7.22
N PRO A 52 9.23 -4.15 -7.13
CA PRO A 52 10.64 -4.06 -6.80
C PRO A 52 11.43 -3.13 -7.73
N GLY A 53 12.41 -2.41 -7.17
CA GLY A 53 13.22 -1.43 -7.91
C GLY A 53 12.60 -0.04 -8.04
N HIS A 54 11.35 0.14 -7.60
CA HIS A 54 10.65 1.43 -7.60
C HIS A 54 10.51 2.06 -6.21
N GLU A 55 11.03 1.40 -5.18
CA GLU A 55 10.82 1.79 -3.79
C GLU A 55 11.43 3.16 -3.48
N TRP A 56 12.51 3.53 -4.17
CA TRP A 56 13.15 4.83 -4.05
C TRP A 56 12.22 5.97 -4.46
N GLN A 57 11.37 5.79 -5.49
CA GLN A 57 10.40 6.81 -5.89
C GLN A 57 9.40 7.04 -4.77
N MET A 58 8.92 5.94 -4.17
CA MET A 58 7.96 6.00 -3.09
C MET A 58 8.55 6.65 -1.84
N ILE A 59 9.77 6.27 -1.45
CA ILE A 59 10.47 6.88 -0.32
C ILE A 59 10.66 8.38 -0.55
N GLU A 60 11.15 8.82 -1.71
CA GLU A 60 11.34 10.25 -1.96
C GLU A 60 10.03 11.04 -1.84
N ARG A 61 8.90 10.47 -2.30
CA ARG A 61 7.59 11.12 -2.17
C ARG A 61 7.10 11.12 -0.73
N ILE A 62 7.25 10.04 0.02
CA ILE A 62 6.92 10.01 1.45
C ILE A 62 7.72 11.09 2.19
N GLU A 63 9.04 11.12 1.97
CA GLU A 63 9.97 12.06 2.62
C GLU A 63 9.75 13.52 2.23
N SER A 64 9.08 13.79 1.10
CA SER A 64 8.61 15.13 0.75
C SER A 64 7.47 15.64 1.64
N VAL A 65 6.79 14.76 2.39
CA VAL A 65 5.67 15.09 3.27
C VAL A 65 6.04 14.93 4.74
N ILE A 66 6.67 13.81 5.12
CA ILE A 66 7.08 13.48 6.49
C ILE A 66 8.36 12.61 6.49
N PRO A 67 9.16 12.58 7.57
CA PRO A 67 10.20 11.57 7.72
C PRO A 67 9.62 10.14 7.68
N LEU A 68 10.32 9.20 7.03
CA LEU A 68 9.85 7.82 6.87
C LEU A 68 9.54 7.14 8.22
N GLU A 69 10.31 7.45 9.26
CA GLU A 69 10.17 6.90 10.61
C GLU A 69 8.91 7.38 11.35
N LYS A 70 8.17 8.34 10.78
CA LYS A 70 6.90 8.82 11.32
C LYS A 70 5.69 8.00 10.87
N ILE A 71 5.88 6.99 10.03
CA ILE A 71 4.81 6.04 9.70
C ILE A 71 4.50 5.19 10.93
N ASP A 72 3.24 5.22 11.39
CA ASP A 72 2.76 4.42 12.51
C ASP A 72 2.18 3.08 12.06
N TYR A 73 1.64 3.01 10.83
CA TYR A 73 0.95 1.84 10.29
C TYR A 73 1.30 1.62 8.81
N ILE A 74 1.42 0.35 8.42
CA ILE A 74 1.43 -0.05 7.01
C ILE A 74 0.20 -0.92 6.77
N VAL A 75 -0.49 -0.72 5.65
CA VAL A 75 -1.62 -1.55 5.22
C VAL A 75 -1.23 -2.22 3.92
N ALA A 76 -1.34 -3.55 3.85
CA ALA A 76 -1.09 -4.33 2.65
C ALA A 76 -2.41 -4.95 2.18
N ASN A 77 -3.06 -4.30 1.21
CA ASN A 77 -4.36 -4.72 0.67
C ASN A 77 -4.26 -5.99 -0.19
N HIS A 78 -3.09 -6.25 -0.77
CA HIS A 78 -2.88 -7.33 -1.72
C HIS A 78 -1.45 -7.88 -1.70
N ILE A 79 -1.28 -9.19 -1.90
CA ILE A 79 0.02 -9.86 -1.88
C ILE A 79 0.79 -9.87 -3.20
N GLU A 80 0.18 -9.52 -4.34
CA GLU A 80 0.88 -9.57 -5.62
C GLU A 80 2.08 -8.60 -5.63
N ILE A 81 3.12 -8.94 -6.38
CA ILE A 81 4.46 -8.36 -6.23
C ILE A 81 4.52 -6.88 -6.64
N ASP A 82 3.60 -6.43 -7.47
CA ASP A 82 3.44 -5.05 -7.92
C ASP A 82 2.92 -4.09 -6.85
N HIS A 83 2.20 -4.62 -5.86
CA HIS A 83 1.78 -3.87 -4.66
C HIS A 83 2.70 -4.13 -3.47
N SER A 84 3.29 -5.32 -3.39
CA SER A 84 3.99 -5.79 -2.19
C SER A 84 5.51 -5.82 -2.28
N GLY A 85 6.09 -5.59 -3.46
CA GLY A 85 7.53 -5.74 -3.69
C GLY A 85 8.41 -4.88 -2.79
N SER A 86 7.91 -3.70 -2.40
CA SER A 86 8.60 -2.80 -1.47
C SER A 86 8.44 -3.19 0.01
N LEU A 87 7.51 -4.09 0.33
CA LEU A 87 7.15 -4.42 1.72
C LEU A 87 8.29 -5.08 2.52
N PRO A 88 9.11 -6.00 1.97
CA PRO A 88 10.29 -6.51 2.66
C PRO A 88 11.29 -5.40 3.06
N MET A 89 11.47 -4.40 2.20
CA MET A 89 12.33 -3.25 2.49
C MET A 89 11.74 -2.39 3.61
N LEU A 90 10.44 -2.11 3.55
CA LEU A 90 9.73 -1.35 4.58
C LEU A 90 9.80 -2.06 5.94
N ALA A 91 9.50 -3.36 5.98
CA ALA A 91 9.57 -4.16 7.21
C ALA A 91 10.97 -4.15 7.84
N LYS A 92 12.03 -4.13 7.01
CA LYS A 92 13.41 -4.01 7.51
C LYS A 92 13.74 -2.63 8.06
N LYS A 93 13.26 -1.55 7.41
CA LYS A 93 13.50 -0.16 7.85
C LYS A 93 12.65 0.24 9.05
N LEU A 94 11.44 -0.31 9.15
CA LEU A 94 10.41 0.02 10.12
C LEU A 94 9.97 -1.24 10.90
N PRO A 95 10.88 -1.95 11.58
CA PRO A 95 10.61 -3.29 12.13
C PRO A 95 9.51 -3.33 13.20
N ASN A 96 9.25 -2.20 13.86
CA ASN A 96 8.23 -2.11 14.91
C ASN A 96 6.87 -1.62 14.38
N VAL A 97 6.79 -1.20 13.12
CA VAL A 97 5.55 -0.68 12.54
C VAL A 97 4.65 -1.86 12.17
N PRO A 98 3.44 -1.96 12.75
CA PRO A 98 2.51 -3.03 12.42
C PRO A 98 2.03 -2.95 10.96
N ILE A 99 2.00 -4.11 10.31
CA ILE A 99 1.56 -4.30 8.93
C ILE A 99 0.18 -4.98 8.97
N TYR A 100 -0.85 -4.22 8.65
CA TYR A 100 -2.26 -4.64 8.62
C TYR A 100 -2.57 -5.36 7.31
N MET A 101 -3.11 -6.56 7.41
CA MET A 101 -3.43 -7.41 6.25
C MET A 101 -4.50 -8.45 6.62
N THR A 102 -5.08 -9.13 5.62
CA THR A 102 -6.00 -10.25 5.88
C THR A 102 -5.24 -11.49 6.41
N GLU A 103 -5.94 -12.40 7.08
CA GLU A 103 -5.36 -13.69 7.49
C GLU A 103 -4.92 -14.55 6.27
N VAL A 104 -5.59 -14.38 5.13
CA VAL A 104 -5.22 -15.01 3.86
C VAL A 104 -3.92 -14.40 3.32
N ALA A 105 -3.79 -13.06 3.35
CA ALA A 105 -2.59 -12.35 2.95
C ALA A 105 -1.37 -12.78 3.77
N LYS A 106 -1.50 -12.91 5.11
CA LYS A 106 -0.42 -13.40 5.98
C LYS A 106 0.15 -14.74 5.50
N LYS A 107 -0.72 -15.70 5.18
CA LYS A 107 -0.31 -17.02 4.66
C LYS A 107 0.29 -16.91 3.26
N GLY A 108 -0.24 -16.00 2.43
CA GLY A 108 0.28 -15.69 1.10
C GLY A 108 1.69 -15.11 1.15
N PHE A 109 1.91 -14.07 1.96
CA PHE A 109 3.23 -13.44 2.11
C PHE A 109 4.29 -14.39 2.62
N ALA A 110 3.97 -15.25 3.60
CA ALA A 110 4.91 -16.26 4.10
C ALA A 110 5.38 -17.27 3.03
N ARG A 111 4.71 -17.35 1.87
CA ARG A 111 5.12 -18.16 0.72
C ARG A 111 5.99 -17.38 -0.29
N HIS A 112 5.87 -16.05 -0.32
CA HIS A 112 6.58 -15.18 -1.28
C HIS A 112 7.82 -14.52 -0.67
N TYR A 113 7.81 -14.26 0.64
CA TYR A 113 8.85 -13.53 1.36
C TYR A 113 9.21 -14.22 2.69
N ASP A 114 10.39 -13.91 3.26
CA ASP A 114 10.70 -14.26 4.64
C ASP A 114 10.06 -13.23 5.59
N THR A 115 8.93 -13.60 6.19
CA THR A 115 8.13 -12.72 7.05
C THR A 115 8.35 -12.93 8.55
N LYS A 116 9.40 -13.66 8.96
CA LYS A 116 9.60 -14.02 10.39
C LYS A 116 9.70 -12.81 11.32
N ASP A 117 10.33 -11.74 10.83
CA ASP A 117 10.58 -10.52 11.60
C ASP A 117 9.56 -9.42 11.32
N TRP A 118 8.49 -9.71 10.57
CA TRP A 118 7.45 -8.73 10.28
C TRP A 118 6.50 -8.59 11.47
N ASN A 119 6.22 -7.35 11.88
CA ASN A 119 5.17 -7.05 12.85
C ASN A 119 3.78 -7.14 12.20
N ILE A 120 3.28 -8.35 11.98
CA ILE A 120 2.01 -8.56 11.27
C ILE A 120 0.81 -8.40 12.21
N HIS A 121 -0.17 -7.62 11.79
CA HIS A 121 -1.49 -7.52 12.41
C HIS A 121 -2.55 -8.02 11.43
N THR A 122 -3.25 -9.10 11.76
CA THR A 122 -4.34 -9.60 10.91
C THR A 122 -5.67 -8.99 11.29
N ILE A 123 -6.40 -8.52 10.27
CA ILE A 123 -7.68 -7.84 10.43
C ILE A 123 -8.85 -8.82 10.28
N LYS A 124 -10.02 -8.39 10.75
CA LYS A 124 -11.32 -8.94 10.35
C LYS A 124 -12.02 -8.01 9.38
N ASN A 125 -12.86 -8.56 8.50
CA ASN A 125 -13.74 -7.75 7.68
C ASN A 125 -14.57 -6.73 8.51
N LEU A 126 -14.63 -5.49 8.03
CA LEU A 126 -15.24 -4.32 8.69
C LEU A 126 -14.54 -3.85 9.97
N GLU A 127 -13.35 -4.35 10.28
CA GLU A 127 -12.52 -3.81 11.35
C GLU A 127 -12.07 -2.38 11.02
N ALA A 128 -11.99 -1.55 12.05
CA ALA A 128 -11.62 -0.15 11.93
C ALA A 128 -10.28 0.13 12.64
N LEU A 129 -9.46 0.97 12.03
CA LEU A 129 -8.22 1.50 12.56
C LEU A 129 -8.33 3.02 12.67
N GLU A 130 -8.34 3.50 13.92
CA GLU A 130 -8.35 4.92 14.24
C GLU A 130 -6.96 5.54 14.06
N LEU A 131 -6.90 6.62 13.28
CA LEU A 131 -5.68 7.41 13.05
C LEU A 131 -5.70 8.74 13.82
N GLY A 132 -6.72 9.01 14.63
CA GLY A 132 -6.92 10.30 15.30
C GLY A 132 -7.42 11.36 14.32
N GLY A 133 -8.74 11.54 14.29
CA GLY A 133 -9.44 12.42 13.35
C GLY A 133 -9.68 11.82 11.96
N LYS A 134 -9.20 10.60 11.71
CA LYS A 134 -9.43 9.80 10.51
C LYS A 134 -9.58 8.33 10.89
N THR A 135 -10.41 7.58 10.19
CA THR A 135 -10.64 6.15 10.44
C THR A 135 -10.57 5.35 9.14
N LEU A 136 -9.70 4.33 9.14
CA LEU A 136 -9.63 3.34 8.07
C LEU A 136 -10.52 2.16 8.42
N THR A 137 -11.36 1.71 7.50
CA THR A 137 -12.16 0.48 7.63
C THR A 137 -11.72 -0.53 6.58
N PHE A 138 -11.40 -1.75 6.99
CA PHE A 138 -10.93 -2.81 6.11
C PHE A 138 -12.11 -3.62 5.56
N LEU A 139 -12.11 -3.88 4.26
CA LEU A 139 -13.19 -4.54 3.53
C LEU A 139 -12.61 -5.73 2.77
N GLU A 140 -12.84 -6.95 3.25
CA GLU A 140 -12.39 -8.14 2.51
C GLU A 140 -13.12 -8.23 1.16
N ALA A 141 -12.35 -8.44 0.09
CA ALA A 141 -12.82 -8.54 -1.30
C ALA A 141 -12.21 -9.79 -1.98
N PRO A 142 -12.42 -10.99 -1.42
CA PRO A 142 -11.75 -12.19 -1.90
C PRO A 142 -12.12 -12.50 -3.35
N PHE A 143 -11.12 -12.96 -4.11
CA PHE A 143 -11.21 -13.24 -5.54
C PHE A 143 -11.47 -12.01 -6.41
N LEU A 144 -11.17 -10.82 -5.89
CA LEU A 144 -11.14 -9.57 -6.66
C LEU A 144 -9.73 -8.94 -6.62
N HIS A 145 -8.73 -9.53 -7.27
CA HIS A 145 -8.80 -10.76 -8.08
C HIS A 145 -8.13 -11.98 -7.43
N TRP A 146 -7.44 -11.82 -6.29
CA TRP A 146 -6.83 -12.92 -5.55
C TRP A 146 -7.58 -13.23 -4.24
N PRO A 147 -7.35 -14.40 -3.63
CA PRO A 147 -8.04 -14.78 -2.39
C PRO A 147 -7.79 -13.85 -1.20
N ASP A 148 -6.68 -13.13 -1.18
CA ASP A 148 -6.26 -12.24 -0.10
C ASP A 148 -6.77 -10.80 -0.22
N SER A 149 -7.26 -10.42 -1.41
CA SER A 149 -7.60 -9.04 -1.75
C SER A 149 -8.55 -8.42 -0.72
N MET A 150 -8.22 -7.21 -0.28
CA MET A 150 -9.09 -6.34 0.50
C MET A 150 -9.03 -4.91 -0.02
N PHE A 151 -10.02 -4.11 0.35
CA PHE A 151 -9.99 -2.66 0.20
C PHE A 151 -9.83 -2.00 1.56
N THR A 152 -9.33 -0.78 1.54
CA THR A 152 -9.31 0.09 2.72
C THR A 152 -10.14 1.34 2.44
N TYR A 153 -11.09 1.65 3.32
CA TYR A 153 -11.97 2.82 3.19
C TYR A 153 -11.68 3.85 4.27
N LEU A 154 -11.40 5.09 3.87
CA LEU A 154 -11.24 6.24 4.75
C LEU A 154 -12.58 6.96 4.89
N GLY A 155 -13.18 6.87 6.09
CA GLY A 155 -14.57 7.26 6.35
C GLY A 155 -14.85 8.75 6.16
N GLU A 156 -14.04 9.60 6.77
CA GLU A 156 -14.25 11.05 6.85
C GLU A 156 -14.12 11.71 5.48
N ASP A 157 -13.14 11.29 4.69
CA ASP A 157 -12.86 11.86 3.38
C ASP A 157 -13.59 11.15 2.23
N LYS A 158 -14.27 10.04 2.52
CA LYS A 158 -14.97 9.18 1.55
C LYS A 158 -14.03 8.72 0.43
N VAL A 159 -12.86 8.19 0.82
CA VAL A 159 -11.85 7.69 -0.10
C VAL A 159 -11.77 6.17 0.03
N LEU A 160 -11.87 5.47 -1.10
CA LEU A 160 -11.62 4.04 -1.16
C LEU A 160 -10.22 3.82 -1.77
N PHE A 161 -9.43 2.96 -1.12
CA PHE A 161 -8.15 2.42 -1.62
C PHE A 161 -8.40 0.97 -2.05
N PRO A 162 -8.61 0.72 -3.37
CA PRO A 162 -9.21 -0.53 -3.84
C PRO A 162 -8.20 -1.58 -4.37
N ASN A 163 -6.89 -1.41 -4.16
CA ASN A 163 -5.83 -2.14 -4.90
C ASN A 163 -6.03 -2.07 -6.43
N ASP A 164 -5.90 -3.20 -7.14
CA ASP A 164 -6.20 -3.43 -8.55
C ASP A 164 -7.62 -3.07 -8.98
N ALA A 165 -8.63 -3.20 -8.10
CA ALA A 165 -9.99 -2.94 -8.52
C ALA A 165 -10.13 -1.47 -8.97
N PHE A 166 -10.77 -1.26 -10.13
CA PHE A 166 -10.87 0.04 -10.80
C PHE A 166 -9.54 0.62 -11.30
N GLY A 167 -8.45 -0.15 -11.31
CA GLY A 167 -7.16 0.25 -11.87
C GLY A 167 -7.12 0.22 -13.41
N GLN A 168 -6.19 0.98 -13.98
CA GLN A 168 -5.82 0.91 -15.40
C GLN A 168 -4.31 1.01 -15.53
N HIS A 169 -3.74 0.24 -16.46
CA HIS A 169 -2.33 0.34 -16.81
C HIS A 169 -2.08 1.53 -17.74
N ILE A 170 -1.82 2.69 -17.13
CA ILE A 170 -1.47 3.94 -17.79
C ILE A 170 -0.37 4.59 -16.96
N ALA A 171 0.75 4.97 -17.59
CA ALA A 171 1.74 5.83 -16.96
C ALA A 171 1.38 7.31 -17.18
N SER A 172 1.21 8.07 -16.11
CA SER A 172 0.85 9.51 -16.13
C SER A 172 1.39 10.26 -14.93
#